data_AF-A0A2S6RAM5-F1
#
_entry.id   AF-A0A2S6RAM5-F1
#
_cell.length_a   1.000
_cell.length_b   1.000
_cell.length_c   1.000
_cell.angle_alpha   90.00
_cell.angle_beta   90.00
_cell.angle_gamma   90.00
#
_symmetry.space_group_name_H-M   'P 1'
#
loop_
_entity.id
_entity.type
_entity.pdbx_description
1 polymer ?
#
loop_
_entity_poly.entity_id
_entity_poly.type
_entity_poly.pdbx_seq_one_letter_code
_entity_poly.pdbx_strand_id
1 'polypeptide(L)' 'MADMIDTYANTLVPMVVEQTNRGERSYDIFSRLLKERIIFLTGGINDEVSSLITAQLL' A
#
# COMPACT_ATOMS: atom_id res chain seq x y z
N MET A 1 -1.81 7.73 28.35
CA MET A 1 -2.33 8.34 27.11
C MET A 1 -2.09 7.31 26.03
N ALA A 2 -3.11 6.50 25.72
CA ALA A 2 -2.97 5.43 24.73
C ALA A 2 -2.87 6.09 23.35
N ASP A 3 -1.70 5.98 22.72
CA ASP A 3 -1.48 6.54 21.39
C ASP A 3 -2.45 5.88 20.40
N MET A 4 -3.23 6.71 19.73
CA MET A 4 -4.26 6.30 18.77
C MET A 4 -3.66 5.81 17.43
N ILE A 5 -2.37 5.48 17.43
CA ILE A 5 -1.59 5.07 16.26
C ILE A 5 -1.50 3.54 16.15
N ASP A 6 -1.60 2.81 17.26
CA ASP A 6 -1.52 1.34 17.26
C ASP A 6 -2.75 0.63 16.66
N THR A 7 -3.84 1.37 16.42
CA THR A 7 -5.09 0.82 15.87
C THR A 7 -4.97 0.35 14.40
N TYR A 8 -3.90 0.70 13.69
CA TYR A 8 -3.70 0.30 12.28
C TYR A 8 -3.02 -1.06 12.09
N ALA A 9 -2.69 -1.78 13.16
CA ALA A 9 -2.17 -3.15 13.09
C ALA A 9 -3.27 -4.20 12.82
N ASN A 10 -4.28 -3.88 11.99
CA ASN A 10 -5.13 -4.92 11.40
C ASN A 10 -4.33 -5.58 10.28
N THR A 11 -3.55 -6.59 10.66
CA THR A 11 -2.47 -7.28 9.94
C THR A 11 -2.89 -8.06 8.69
N LEU A 12 -4.12 -7.89 8.19
CA LEU A 12 -4.57 -8.44 6.90
C LEU A 12 -4.78 -7.31 5.90
N VAL A 13 -3.82 -7.18 4.97
CA VAL A 13 -4.02 -6.35 3.78
C VAL A 13 -4.99 -7.09 2.85
N PRO A 14 -6.13 -6.49 2.47
CA PRO A 14 -7.11 -7.15 1.62
C PRO A 14 -6.54 -7.39 0.22
N MET A 15 -6.87 -8.57 -0.32
CA MET A 15 -6.50 -8.98 -1.68
C MET A 15 -7.67 -8.73 -2.63
N VAL A 16 -7.36 -8.14 -3.78
CA VAL A 16 -8.30 -7.83 -4.86
C VAL A 16 -7.95 -8.67 -6.08
N VAL A 17 -8.95 -9.22 -6.75
CA VAL A 17 -8.78 -9.97 -8.01
C VAL A 17 -9.14 -9.05 -9.16
N GLU A 18 -8.21 -8.84 -10.09
CA GLU A 18 -8.42 -8.10 -11.33
C GLU A 18 -8.56 -9.07 -12.50
N GLN A 19 -9.65 -8.95 -13.26
CA GLN A 19 -9.81 -9.66 -14.52
C GLN A 19 -9.10 -8.91 -15.65
N THR A 20 -8.23 -9.61 -16.36
CA THR A 20 -7.57 -9.12 -17.58
C THR A 20 -7.94 -10.01 -18.76
N ASN A 21 -7.73 -9.55 -19.99
CA ASN A 21 -7.97 -10.37 -21.19
C ASN A 21 -7.17 -11.69 -21.24
N ARG A 22 -6.16 -11.84 -20.38
CA ARG A 22 -5.32 -13.06 -20.26
C ARG A 22 -5.65 -13.92 -19.04
N GLY A 23 -6.69 -13.57 -18.27
CA GLY A 23 -7.11 -14.27 -17.05
C GLY A 23 -7.15 -13.38 -15.82
N GLU A 24 -7.25 -13.99 -14.65
CA GLU A 24 -7.34 -13.31 -13.36
C GLU A 24 -5.96 -13.11 -12.72
N ARG A 25 -5.73 -11.93 -12.16
CA ARG A 25 -4.52 -11.64 -11.38
C ARG A 25 -4.91 -11.06 -10.04
N SER A 26 -4.40 -11.66 -8.96
CA SER A 26 -4.56 -11.16 -7.61
C SER A 26 -3.49 -10.11 -7.28
N TYR A 27 -3.93 -9.06 -6.60
CA TYR A 27 -3.10 -7.98 -6.08
C TYR A 27 -3.51 -7.71 -4.64
N ASP A 28 -2.58 -7.28 -3.80
CA ASP A 28 -3.00 -6.57 -2.59
C ASP A 28 -3.55 -5.18 -2.99
N ILE A 29 -4.35 -4.58 -2.10
CA ILE A 29 -4.99 -3.29 -2.39
C ILE A 29 -3.96 -2.19 -2.69
N PHE A 30 -2.83 -2.18 -2.00
CA PHE A 30 -1.79 -1.16 -2.19
C PHE A 30 -1.11 -1.29 -3.55
N SER A 31 -0.77 -2.49 -4.02
CA SER A 31 -0.19 -2.70 -5.34
C SER A 31 -1.18 -2.40 -6.45
N ARG A 32 -2.48 -2.68 -6.23
CA ARG A 32 -3.52 -2.33 -7.19
C ARG A 32 -3.62 -0.81 -7.38
N LEU A 33 -3.54 -0.05 -6.28
CA LEU A 33 -3.56 1.41 -6.31
C LEU A 33 -2.25 2.00 -6.84
N LEU A 34 -1.11 1.39 -6.54
CA LEU A 34 0.18 1.79 -7.11
C LEU A 34 0.21 1.63 -8.63
N LYS A 35 -0.43 0.59 -9.18
CA LYS A 35 -0.62 0.42 -10.63
C LYS A 35 -1.41 1.59 -11.26
N GLU A 36 -2.29 2.23 -10.50
CA GLU A 36 -3.02 3.45 -10.88
C GLU A 36 -2.28 4.75 -10.50
N ARG A 37 -1.00 4.64 -10.10
CA ARG A 37 -0.11 5.73 -9.66
C ARG A 37 -0.58 6.44 -8.39
N ILE A 38 -1.25 5.72 -7.50
CA ILE A 38 -1.67 6.22 -6.19
C ILE A 38 -0.71 5.68 -5.13
N ILE A 39 -0.05 6.59 -4.41
CA ILE A 39 0.92 6.29 -3.34
C ILE A 39 0.34 6.73 -2.00
N PHE A 40 0.47 5.89 -0.98
CA PHE A 40 0.05 6.19 0.38
C PHE A 40 1.27 6.54 1.24
N LEU A 41 1.20 7.69 1.92
CA LEU A 41 2.11 8.05 3.00
C LEU A 41 1.30 8.03 4.29
N THR A 42 1.65 7.13 5.20
CA THR A 42 0.98 6.96 6.49
C THR A 42 1.99 6.95 7.63
N GLY A 43 1.68 7.62 8.74
CA GLY A 43 2.55 7.66 9.91
C GLY A 43 3.67 8.70 9.83
N GLY A 44 4.69 8.52 10.66
CA GLY A 44 5.85 9.42 10.71
C GLY A 44 6.77 9.26 9.50
N ILE A 45 7.37 10.37 9.05
CA ILE A 45 8.32 10.36 7.94
C ILE A 45 9.72 10.10 8.50
N ASN A 46 10.35 9.04 8.02
CA ASN A 46 11.75 8.71 8.28
C ASN A 46 12.46 8.37 6.96
N ASP A 47 13.76 8.10 7.04
CA ASP A 47 14.59 7.85 5.85
C ASP A 47 14.15 6.60 5.09
N GLU A 48 13.69 5.56 5.79
CA GLU A 48 13.20 4.31 5.18
C GLU A 48 11.92 4.55 4.37
N VAL A 49 10.90 5.21 4.96
CA VAL A 49 9.65 5.55 4.30
C VAL A 49 9.91 6.50 3.12
N SER A 50 10.82 7.46 3.28
CA SER A 50 11.21 8.40 2.22
C SER A 50 11.84 7.67 1.03
N SER A 51 12.73 6.71 1.29
CA SER A 51 13.33 5.87 0.24
C SER A 51 12.27 5.03 -0.49
N LEU A 52 11.31 4.45 0.24
CA LEU A 52 10.23 3.64 -0.36
C LEU A 52 9.32 4.48 -1.26
N ILE A 53 8.93 5.68 -0.82
CA ILE A 53 8.09 6.59 -1.63
C ILE A 53 8.85 7.01 -2.88
N THR A 54 10.13 7.35 -2.75
CA THR A 54 10.95 7.76 -3.90
C THR A 54 11.06 6.64 -4.93
N ALA A 55 11.19 5.38 -4.49
CA ALA A 55 11.19 4.23 -5.39
C ALA A 55 9.85 4.03 -6.12
N GLN A 56 8.73 4.40 -5.50
CA GLN A 56 7.39 4.30 -6.10
C GLN A 56 7.09 5.44 -7.09
N LEU A 57 7.89 6.51 -7.10
CA LEU A 57 7.77 7.63 -8.05
C LEU A 57 8.42 7.36 -9.42
N LEU A 58 9.22 6.29 -9.54
CA LEU A 58 9.89 5.86 -10.77
C LEU A 58 9.00 4.91 -11.58
#